data_AF-A0A2J6XTK8-F1
#
_entry.id   AF-A0A2J6XTK8-F1
#
_cell.length_a   1.000
_cell.length_b   1.000
_cell.length_c   1.000
_cell.angle_alpha   90.00
_cell.angle_beta   90.00
_cell.angle_gamma   90.00
#
_symmetry.space_group_name_H-M   'P 1'
#
loop_
_entity.id
_entity.type
_entity.pdbx_description
1 polymer ?
#
loop_
_entity_poly.entity_id
_entity_poly.type
_entity_poly.pdbx_seq_one_letter_code
_entity_poly.pdbx_strand_id
1 'polypeptide(L)'
;MYHDIIITMLTIFGIFLILLTLPFIPSFFELKRPRDTKPLFIDLNYSKDVRYFGKSFRNIIGKTIEVLGISEENLDSDQIFEVNIKRDEKEKLEFSIKEEYIPESLEINHIVVAKNLKTKPFTTFNKEIYVRGNAKIGPFNTIRAIAVDGNLDLGRGTRIIRWADALGDVKVNDNCSLGLSLTSERSISLGRRVTFKRLFGKPVILASGFSKKRKREEIRNEINGSVKIDGRINLDMEEGLIINGNIFAEGDVSLRGDIEVNGDIFSQRKVILDGVKIGDEGKIKSVIGAEGVVLKSNILIYGQVLTEGIGKTE
;
A
#
# COMPACT_ATOMS: atom_id res chain seq x y z
N MET A 1 -5.08 -37.03 64.91
CA MET A 1 -4.73 -37.72 63.65
C MET A 1 -5.88 -37.71 62.63
N TYR A 2 -7.00 -38.42 62.84
CA TYR A 2 -8.13 -38.40 61.89
C TYR A 2 -8.78 -37.01 61.73
N HIS A 3 -8.91 -36.27 62.84
CA HIS A 3 -9.47 -34.92 62.82
C HIS A 3 -8.60 -33.93 62.02
N ASP A 4 -7.28 -34.05 62.11
CA ASP A 4 -6.33 -33.18 61.43
C ASP A 4 -6.31 -33.44 59.91
N ILE A 5 -6.47 -34.72 59.52
CA ILE A 5 -6.57 -35.13 58.12
C ILE A 5 -7.84 -34.57 57.47
N ILE A 6 -8.99 -34.64 58.17
CA ILE A 6 -10.26 -34.09 57.67
C ILE A 6 -10.18 -32.57 57.47
N ILE A 7 -9.61 -31.84 58.44
CA ILE A 7 -9.42 -30.40 58.32
C ILE A 7 -8.52 -30.07 57.11
N THR A 8 -7.44 -30.83 56.94
CA THR A 8 -6.49 -30.62 55.83
C THR A 8 -7.17 -30.86 54.48
N MET A 9 -7.97 -31.93 54.34
CA MET A 9 -8.74 -32.21 53.12
C MET A 9 -9.76 -31.12 52.81
N LEU A 10 -10.51 -30.64 53.82
CA LEU A 10 -11.48 -29.55 53.64
C LEU A 10 -10.79 -28.24 53.21
N THR A 11 -9.61 -27.97 53.77
CA THR A 11 -8.82 -26.78 53.43
C THR A 11 -8.33 -26.84 51.99
N ILE A 12 -7.76 -27.97 51.57
CA ILE A 12 -7.31 -28.18 50.18
C ILE A 12 -8.49 -28.09 49.21
N PHE A 13 -9.63 -28.68 49.56
CA PHE A 13 -10.84 -28.62 48.74
C PHE A 13 -11.37 -27.19 48.59
N GLY A 14 -11.34 -26.40 49.66
CA GLY A 14 -11.70 -24.98 49.62
C GLY A 14 -10.76 -24.16 48.73
N ILE A 15 -9.44 -24.37 48.86
CA ILE A 15 -8.44 -23.71 48.01
C ILE A 15 -8.64 -24.09 46.54
N PHE A 16 -8.91 -25.37 46.25
CA PHE A 16 -9.22 -25.83 44.90
C PHE A 16 -10.46 -25.14 44.32
N LEU A 17 -11.54 -25.00 45.10
CA LEU A 17 -12.76 -24.31 44.66
C LEU A 17 -12.51 -22.82 44.36
N ILE A 18 -11.68 -22.17 45.17
CA ILE A 18 -11.29 -20.77 44.95
C ILE A 18 -10.45 -20.66 43.66
N LEU A 19 -9.43 -21.49 43.49
CA LEU A 19 -8.60 -21.49 42.29
C LEU A 19 -9.39 -21.84 41.02
N LEU A 20 -10.41 -22.70 41.14
CA LEU A 20 -11.30 -23.05 40.03
C LEU A 20 -12.21 -21.89 39.64
N THR A 21 -12.69 -21.09 40.60
CA THR A 21 -13.70 -20.04 40.36
C THR A 21 -13.10 -18.66 40.09
N LEU A 22 -11.92 -18.36 40.63
CA LEU A 22 -11.23 -17.07 40.49
C LEU A 22 -11.06 -16.61 39.03
N PRO A 23 -10.67 -17.47 38.06
CA PRO A 23 -10.49 -17.07 36.67
C PRO A 23 -11.80 -16.67 35.97
N PHE A 24 -12.96 -17.08 36.49
CA PHE A 24 -14.27 -16.79 35.90
C PHE A 24 -14.89 -15.50 36.45
N ILE A 25 -14.32 -14.93 37.52
CA ILE A 25 -14.80 -13.67 38.11
C ILE A 25 -14.83 -12.53 37.08
N PRO A 26 -13.79 -12.29 36.26
CA PRO A 26 -13.82 -11.26 35.22
C PRO A 26 -14.93 -11.49 34.19
N SER A 27 -15.12 -12.72 33.72
CA SER A 27 -16.16 -13.08 32.75
C SER A 27 -17.57 -12.85 33.30
N PHE A 28 -17.79 -13.13 34.59
CA PHE A 28 -19.06 -12.84 35.26
C PHE A 28 -19.32 -11.35 35.41
N PHE A 29 -18.27 -10.56 35.72
CA PHE A 29 -18.37 -9.10 35.76
C PHE A 29 -18.64 -8.51 34.37
N GLU A 30 -18.02 -9.04 33.33
CA GLU A 30 -18.23 -8.64 31.94
C GLU A 30 -19.65 -8.98 31.47
N LEU A 31 -20.19 -10.14 31.83
CA LEU A 31 -21.58 -10.51 31.54
C LEU A 31 -22.60 -9.59 32.22
N LYS A 32 -22.34 -9.19 33.48
CA LYS A 32 -23.24 -8.28 34.23
C LYS A 32 -23.08 -6.80 33.84
N ARG A 33 -21.89 -6.41 33.39
CA ARG A 33 -21.56 -5.03 32.99
C ARG A 33 -20.75 -5.08 31.69
N PRO A 34 -21.40 -5.31 30.55
CA PRO A 34 -20.72 -5.34 29.27
C PRO A 34 -20.06 -3.98 29.04
N ARG A 35 -18.72 -3.95 29.00
CA ARG A 35 -17.94 -2.75 28.70
C ARG A 35 -17.85 -2.52 27.20
N ASP A 36 -17.83 -3.61 26.41
CA ASP A 36 -17.85 -3.59 24.94
C ASP A 36 -19.27 -3.86 24.42
N THR A 37 -20.09 -2.81 24.38
CA THR A 37 -21.53 -2.93 24.05
C THR A 37 -21.86 -2.85 22.57
N LYS A 38 -20.89 -2.90 21.65
CA LYS A 38 -21.20 -2.97 20.22
C LYS A 38 -20.27 -3.97 19.53
N PRO A 39 -20.82 -4.92 18.75
CA PRO A 39 -20.03 -5.62 17.74
C PRO A 39 -19.25 -4.57 16.95
N LEU A 40 -17.97 -4.83 16.69
CA LEU A 40 -17.21 -4.02 15.74
C LEU A 40 -18.05 -3.93 14.46
N PHE A 41 -18.46 -2.71 14.11
CA PHE A 41 -19.27 -2.47 12.94
C PHE A 41 -18.44 -2.87 11.71
N ILE A 42 -18.73 -4.04 11.16
CA ILE A 42 -18.19 -4.48 9.87
C ILE A 42 -19.17 -3.95 8.84
N ASP A 43 -18.79 -2.88 8.16
CA ASP A 43 -19.51 -2.42 6.98
C ASP A 43 -19.38 -3.50 5.89
N LEU A 44 -20.47 -4.25 5.67
CA LEU A 44 -20.55 -5.30 4.67
C LEU A 44 -20.47 -4.76 3.23
N ASN A 45 -20.69 -3.45 3.05
CA ASN A 45 -20.53 -2.74 1.77
C ASN A 45 -19.16 -2.05 1.67
N TYR A 46 -18.24 -2.29 2.62
CA TYR A 46 -16.90 -1.74 2.59
C TYR A 46 -16.13 -2.30 1.39
N SER A 47 -16.23 -1.63 0.25
CA SER A 47 -15.23 -1.74 -0.79
C SER A 47 -13.97 -1.09 -0.25
N LYS A 48 -12.89 -1.88 -0.10
CA LYS A 48 -11.57 -1.35 0.27
C LYS A 48 -11.13 -0.37 -0.81
N ASP A 49 -11.33 0.92 -0.58
CA ASP A 49 -10.77 1.95 -1.44
C ASP A 49 -9.25 1.76 -1.47
N VAL A 50 -8.73 1.43 -2.65
CA VAL A 50 -7.30 1.17 -2.86
C VAL A 50 -6.44 2.38 -2.48
N ARG A 51 -7.01 3.59 -2.52
CA ARG A 51 -6.38 4.87 -2.15
C ARG A 51 -6.80 5.40 -0.79
N TYR A 52 -7.41 4.55 0.05
CA TYR A 52 -7.93 4.94 1.38
C TYR A 52 -6.92 5.73 2.21
N PHE A 53 -5.66 5.27 2.31
CA PHE A 53 -4.65 5.92 3.15
C PHE A 53 -4.39 7.37 2.71
N GLY A 54 -4.16 7.59 1.41
CA GLY A 54 -3.93 8.92 0.87
C GLY A 54 -5.15 9.84 1.01
N LYS A 55 -6.37 9.33 0.76
CA LYS A 55 -7.60 10.12 0.90
C LYS A 55 -7.90 10.49 2.34
N SER A 56 -7.76 9.53 3.25
CA SER A 56 -7.97 9.74 4.69
C SER A 56 -6.99 10.78 5.24
N PHE A 57 -5.71 10.65 4.91
CA PHE A 57 -4.69 11.61 5.37
C PHE A 57 -4.91 13.02 4.82
N ARG A 58 -5.21 13.17 3.53
CA ARG A 58 -5.56 14.48 2.95
C ARG A 58 -6.77 15.12 3.63
N ASN A 59 -7.79 14.34 3.94
CA ASN A 59 -8.97 14.84 4.65
C ASN A 59 -8.63 15.31 6.07
N ILE A 60 -7.73 14.60 6.77
CA ILE A 60 -7.24 15.05 8.09
C ILE A 60 -6.50 16.38 7.94
N ILE A 61 -5.51 16.45 7.05
CA ILE A 61 -4.70 17.67 6.87
C ILE A 61 -5.55 18.84 6.38
N GLY A 62 -6.47 18.62 5.44
CA GLY A 62 -7.38 19.65 4.93
C GLY A 62 -8.24 20.25 6.04
N LYS A 63 -8.83 19.41 6.90
CA LYS A 63 -9.59 19.88 8.08
C LYS A 63 -8.70 20.62 9.07
N THR A 64 -7.48 20.13 9.31
CA THR A 64 -6.54 20.81 10.22
C THR A 64 -6.16 22.19 9.71
N ILE A 65 -5.87 22.33 8.40
CA ILE A 65 -5.57 23.61 7.76
C ILE A 65 -6.75 24.58 7.89
N GLU A 66 -7.97 24.10 7.65
CA GLU A 66 -9.21 24.89 7.77
C GLU A 66 -9.43 25.37 9.22
N VAL A 67 -9.31 24.49 10.20
CA VAL A 67 -9.48 24.82 11.64
C VAL A 67 -8.45 25.84 12.11
N LEU A 68 -7.21 25.75 11.62
CA LEU A 68 -6.15 26.70 11.96
C LEU A 68 -6.25 28.02 11.18
N GLY A 69 -7.16 28.13 10.20
CA GLY A 69 -7.26 29.30 9.34
C GLY A 69 -6.02 29.52 8.47
N ILE A 70 -5.25 28.45 8.20
CA ILE A 70 -4.02 28.52 7.41
C ILE A 70 -4.39 28.65 5.93
N SER A 71 -3.98 29.75 5.32
CA SER A 71 -4.05 29.94 3.87
C SER A 71 -2.73 30.51 3.36
N GLU A 72 -2.47 30.38 2.05
CA GLU A 72 -1.31 31.02 1.42
C GLU A 72 -1.39 32.56 1.52
N GLU A 73 -2.59 33.12 1.67
CA GLU A 73 -2.81 34.57 1.83
C GLU A 73 -2.56 35.03 3.27
N ASN A 74 -2.69 34.13 4.26
CA ASN A 74 -2.62 34.45 5.69
C ASN A 74 -1.24 34.22 6.32
N LEU A 75 -0.28 33.67 5.57
CA LEU A 75 1.04 33.30 6.08
C LEU A 75 2.17 34.00 5.31
N ASP A 76 2.98 34.77 6.04
CA ASP A 76 4.14 35.47 5.48
C ASP A 76 5.42 34.62 5.45
N SER A 77 5.48 33.55 6.25
CA SER A 77 6.63 32.63 6.38
C SER A 77 6.17 31.23 6.80
N ASP A 78 7.09 30.26 6.71
CA ASP A 78 6.85 28.90 7.17
C ASP A 78 6.61 28.88 8.69
N GLN A 79 5.67 28.07 9.16
CA GLN A 79 5.22 28.06 10.55
C GLN A 79 5.09 26.64 11.10
N ILE A 80 5.36 26.47 12.40
CA ILE A 80 5.17 25.21 13.11
C ILE A 80 3.97 25.34 14.05
N PHE A 81 3.00 24.46 13.88
CA PHE A 81 1.78 24.37 14.69
C PHE A 81 1.80 23.09 15.53
N GLU A 82 1.34 23.18 16.78
CA GLU A 82 0.99 21.98 17.55
C GLU A 82 -0.50 21.68 17.37
N VAL A 83 -0.80 20.48 16.86
CA VAL A 83 -2.14 20.07 16.47
C VAL A 83 -2.54 18.75 17.12
N ASN A 84 -3.78 18.68 17.59
CA ASN A 84 -4.36 17.41 18.04
C ASN A 84 -4.88 16.64 16.82
N ILE A 85 -4.13 15.66 16.33
CA ILE A 85 -4.55 14.83 15.20
C ILE A 85 -5.35 13.62 15.67
N LYS A 86 -5.07 13.13 16.88
CA LYS A 86 -5.84 12.11 17.57
C LYS A 86 -6.39 12.67 18.88
N ARG A 87 -7.44 12.01 19.41
CA ARG A 87 -8.20 12.46 20.58
C ARG A 87 -7.34 12.90 21.77
N ASP A 88 -6.14 12.35 21.95
CA ASP A 88 -5.28 12.65 23.12
C ASP A 88 -3.76 12.78 22.79
N GLU A 89 -3.36 12.93 21.52
CA GLU A 89 -1.95 13.09 21.12
C GLU A 89 -1.75 14.39 20.32
N LYS A 90 -0.89 15.28 20.84
CA LYS A 90 -0.39 16.46 20.13
C LYS A 90 0.72 16.05 19.17
N GLU A 91 0.60 16.46 17.92
CA GLU A 91 1.61 16.30 16.89
C GLU A 91 2.08 17.70 16.45
N LYS A 92 3.36 17.81 16.09
CA LYS A 92 3.88 19.01 15.45
C LYS A 92 3.65 18.92 13.95
N LEU A 93 3.14 20.00 13.37
CA LEU A 93 2.90 20.18 11.95
C LEU A 93 3.71 21.41 11.50
N GLU A 94 4.73 21.18 10.69
CA GLU A 94 5.45 22.23 9.98
C GLU A 94 4.75 22.50 8.66
N PHE A 95 4.27 23.73 8.49
CA PHE A 95 3.61 24.21 7.30
C PHE A 95 4.55 25.14 6.54
N SER A 96 4.98 24.70 5.37
CA SER A 96 5.81 25.45 4.45
C SER A 96 4.97 26.03 3.31
N ILE A 97 4.93 27.36 3.23
CA ILE A 97 4.17 28.09 2.20
C ILE A 97 4.92 28.16 0.86
N LYS A 98 6.25 28.04 0.89
CA LYS A 98 7.11 28.09 -0.31
C LYS A 98 7.46 26.68 -0.81
N GLU A 99 8.31 26.62 -1.83
CA GLU A 99 8.98 25.36 -2.15
C GLU A 99 9.89 24.99 -0.98
N GLU A 100 9.55 23.91 -0.30
CA GLU A 100 10.31 23.39 0.82
C GLU A 100 11.54 22.66 0.29
N TYR A 101 12.71 23.10 0.74
CA TYR A 101 13.99 22.53 0.35
C TYR A 101 14.70 21.94 1.54
N ILE A 102 14.65 20.61 1.63
CA ILE A 102 15.18 19.89 2.78
C ILE A 102 16.62 19.46 2.49
N PRO A 103 17.62 19.90 3.29
CA PRO A 103 19.02 19.57 3.09
C PRO A 103 19.31 18.09 3.43
N GLU A 104 20.53 17.67 3.14
CA GLU A 104 20.94 16.27 3.28
C GLU A 104 21.04 15.83 4.74
N SER A 105 20.88 14.53 4.97
CA SER A 105 21.19 13.88 6.25
C SER A 105 20.43 14.42 7.47
N LEU A 106 19.25 15.02 7.25
CA LEU A 106 18.37 15.44 8.35
C LEU A 106 17.46 14.30 8.82
N GLU A 107 17.07 14.39 10.10
CA GLU A 107 16.00 13.60 10.69
C GLU A 107 14.84 14.52 11.08
N ILE A 108 13.66 14.27 10.51
CA ILE A 108 12.47 15.10 10.65
C ILE A 108 11.41 14.32 11.44
N ASN A 109 11.04 14.86 12.60
CA ASN A 109 10.23 14.19 13.62
C ASN A 109 8.80 14.73 13.74
N HIS A 110 8.37 15.51 12.74
CA HIS A 110 7.08 16.19 12.69
C HIS A 110 6.49 16.10 11.28
N ILE A 111 5.18 16.35 11.17
CA ILE A 111 4.49 16.31 9.88
C ILE A 111 4.92 17.51 9.04
N VAL A 112 5.26 17.26 7.78
CA VAL A 112 5.62 18.32 6.82
C VAL A 112 4.45 18.54 5.87
N VAL A 113 3.97 19.78 5.79
CA VAL A 113 2.97 20.23 4.82
C VAL A 113 3.60 21.27 3.92
N ALA A 114 3.76 20.98 2.62
CA ALA A 114 4.45 21.87 1.71
C ALA A 114 3.65 22.16 0.43
N LYS A 115 3.86 23.34 -0.16
CA LYS A 115 3.33 23.64 -1.50
C LYS A 115 4.04 22.80 -2.57
N ASN A 116 5.36 22.82 -2.60
CA ASN A 116 6.18 21.89 -3.36
C ASN A 116 7.30 21.39 -2.46
N LEU A 117 7.81 20.19 -2.72
CA LEU A 117 8.86 19.60 -1.90
C LEU A 117 10.03 19.13 -2.75
N LYS A 118 11.25 19.54 -2.37
CA LYS A 118 12.49 18.96 -2.86
C LYS A 118 13.35 18.52 -1.69
N THR A 119 13.87 17.30 -1.74
CA THR A 119 14.78 16.80 -0.72
C THR A 119 16.14 16.46 -1.32
N LYS A 120 17.19 16.71 -0.55
CA LYS A 120 18.52 16.15 -0.78
C LYS A 120 18.57 14.65 -0.39
N PRO A 121 19.72 13.98 -0.56
CA PRO A 121 19.88 12.58 -0.17
C PRO A 121 19.88 12.34 1.36
N PHE A 122 19.64 11.10 1.76
CA PHE A 122 19.87 10.58 3.12
C PHE A 122 19.04 11.23 4.24
N THR A 123 17.95 11.91 3.90
CA THR A 123 16.99 12.47 4.85
C THR A 123 16.01 11.39 5.32
N THR A 124 15.67 11.43 6.61
CA THR A 124 14.67 10.55 7.24
C THR A 124 13.47 11.35 7.73
N PHE A 125 12.26 10.96 7.32
CA PHE A 125 11.00 11.51 7.79
C PHE A 125 10.29 10.47 8.65
N ASN A 126 10.28 10.71 9.96
CA ASN A 126 9.65 9.84 10.95
C ASN A 126 8.14 10.07 11.10
N LYS A 127 7.61 11.10 10.41
CA LYS A 127 6.19 11.43 10.32
C LYS A 127 5.76 11.60 8.87
N GLU A 128 4.46 11.71 8.66
CA GLU A 128 3.82 11.80 7.35
C GLU A 128 4.10 13.16 6.66
N ILE A 129 4.15 13.13 5.33
CA ILE A 129 4.36 14.31 4.48
C ILE A 129 3.10 14.55 3.63
N TYR A 130 2.64 15.79 3.55
CA TYR A 130 1.62 16.24 2.58
C TYR A 130 2.19 17.32 1.66
N VAL A 131 2.00 17.15 0.35
CA VAL A 131 2.46 18.11 -0.65
C VAL A 131 1.32 18.48 -1.60
N ARG A 132 0.95 19.76 -1.67
CA ARG A 132 -0.15 20.25 -2.53
C ARG A 132 0.21 20.30 -4.02
N GLY A 133 1.48 20.51 -4.32
CA GLY A 133 2.03 20.55 -5.68
C GLY A 133 2.82 19.29 -5.95
N ASN A 134 4.03 19.45 -6.47
CA ASN A 134 4.91 18.35 -6.83
C ASN A 134 5.93 18.05 -5.74
N ALA A 135 6.30 16.77 -5.62
CA ALA A 135 7.35 16.31 -4.72
C ALA A 135 8.47 15.61 -5.50
N LYS A 136 9.70 16.08 -5.32
CA LYS A 136 10.91 15.45 -5.85
C LYS A 136 11.81 15.03 -4.69
N ILE A 137 11.76 13.75 -4.38
CA ILE A 137 12.51 13.14 -3.30
C ILE A 137 13.89 12.74 -3.83
N GLY A 138 14.95 13.23 -3.17
CA GLY A 138 16.33 12.84 -3.45
C GLY A 138 16.58 11.34 -3.23
N PRO A 139 17.75 10.82 -3.61
CA PRO A 139 18.07 9.41 -3.46
C PRO A 139 18.29 9.01 -1.99
N PHE A 140 18.06 7.73 -1.67
CA PHE A 140 18.34 7.11 -0.37
C PHE A 140 17.63 7.76 0.82
N ASN A 141 16.47 8.37 0.59
CA ASN A 141 15.64 8.91 1.66
C ASN A 141 14.82 7.79 2.32
N THR A 142 14.49 7.96 3.60
CA THR A 142 13.52 7.10 4.29
C THR A 142 12.31 7.92 4.67
N ILE A 143 11.13 7.55 4.17
CA ILE A 143 9.89 8.29 4.37
C ILE A 143 8.86 7.37 5.01
N ARG A 144 8.28 7.79 6.15
CA ARG A 144 7.20 7.04 6.79
C ARG A 144 6.00 6.87 5.88
N ALA A 145 5.43 7.98 5.42
CA ALA A 145 4.35 8.02 4.45
C ALA A 145 4.26 9.40 3.77
N ILE A 146 3.72 9.44 2.55
CA ILE A 146 3.62 10.69 1.77
C ILE A 146 2.34 10.73 0.92
N ALA A 147 1.65 11.87 0.94
CA ALA A 147 0.54 12.19 0.05
C ALA A 147 0.88 13.42 -0.80
N VAL A 148 0.71 13.32 -2.12
CA VAL A 148 1.04 14.38 -3.09
C VAL A 148 -0.16 14.67 -3.98
N ASP A 149 -0.53 15.93 -4.17
CA ASP A 149 -1.64 16.31 -5.06
C ASP A 149 -1.17 16.54 -6.50
N GLY A 150 0.12 16.79 -6.72
CA GLY A 150 0.76 16.75 -8.04
C GLY A 150 1.50 15.44 -8.28
N ASN A 151 2.65 15.55 -8.95
CA ASN A 151 3.51 14.43 -9.33
C ASN A 151 4.53 14.11 -8.22
N LEU A 152 4.86 12.82 -8.10
CA LEU A 152 5.84 12.31 -7.13
C LEU A 152 7.00 11.62 -7.85
N ASP A 153 8.22 12.11 -7.66
CA ASP A 153 9.46 11.47 -8.13
C ASP A 153 10.27 10.96 -6.93
N LEU A 154 10.40 9.64 -6.81
CA LEU A 154 11.19 8.97 -5.78
C LEU A 154 12.59 8.66 -6.32
N GLY A 155 13.61 9.35 -5.81
CA GLY A 155 15.00 9.09 -6.12
C GLY A 155 15.44 7.66 -5.77
N ARG A 156 16.48 7.17 -6.45
CA ARG A 156 16.98 5.78 -6.29
C ARG A 156 17.20 5.41 -4.83
N GLY A 157 16.96 4.15 -4.48
CA GLY A 157 17.23 3.64 -3.12
C GLY A 157 16.33 4.21 -2.03
N THR A 158 15.29 4.97 -2.38
CA THR A 158 14.36 5.55 -1.41
C THR A 158 13.47 4.48 -0.81
N ARG A 159 13.21 4.58 0.49
CA ARG A 159 12.38 3.64 1.24
C ARG A 159 11.14 4.33 1.79
N ILE A 160 9.98 3.94 1.29
CA ILE A 160 8.68 4.21 1.90
C ILE A 160 8.40 3.12 2.93
N ILE A 161 8.11 3.48 4.17
CA ILE A 161 7.87 2.52 5.25
C ILE A 161 6.42 2.02 5.20
N ARG A 162 5.45 2.94 5.11
CA ARG A 162 4.02 2.61 5.16
C ARG A 162 3.38 2.74 3.80
N TRP A 163 3.14 3.95 3.32
CA TRP A 163 2.39 4.15 2.10
C TRP A 163 2.78 5.45 1.39
N ALA A 164 2.58 5.48 0.09
CA ALA A 164 2.72 6.67 -0.74
C ALA A 164 1.51 6.79 -1.66
N ASP A 165 1.01 8.00 -1.84
CA ASP A 165 -0.12 8.26 -2.74
C ASP A 165 0.03 9.58 -3.49
N ALA A 166 -0.24 9.57 -4.80
CA ALA A 166 -0.28 10.78 -5.62
C ALA A 166 -1.58 10.91 -6.40
N LEU A 167 -2.06 12.14 -6.63
CA LEU A 167 -3.09 12.40 -7.64
C LEU A 167 -2.47 12.50 -9.04
N GLY A 168 -1.22 12.96 -9.16
CA GLY A 168 -0.47 12.97 -10.40
C GLY A 168 0.28 11.66 -10.69
N ASP A 169 1.20 11.73 -11.64
CA ASP A 169 2.07 10.62 -12.01
C ASP A 169 3.12 10.33 -10.93
N VAL A 170 3.42 9.05 -10.72
CA VAL A 170 4.47 8.61 -9.81
C VAL A 170 5.61 7.99 -10.59
N LYS A 171 6.81 8.53 -10.41
CA LYS A 171 8.06 7.93 -10.90
C LYS A 171 8.83 7.35 -9.74
N VAL A 172 9.17 6.06 -9.84
CA VAL A 172 9.97 5.34 -8.86
C VAL A 172 11.28 4.93 -9.53
N ASN A 173 12.41 5.46 -9.07
CA ASN A 173 13.72 5.05 -9.58
C ASN A 173 14.17 3.72 -8.96
N ASP A 174 15.32 3.22 -9.40
CA ASP A 174 15.81 1.88 -9.06
C ASP A 174 16.09 1.69 -7.56
N ASN A 175 16.05 0.43 -7.12
CA ASN A 175 16.39 -0.03 -5.76
C ASN A 175 15.51 0.55 -4.64
N CYS A 176 14.31 1.04 -4.97
CA CYS A 176 13.37 1.57 -3.97
C CYS A 176 12.59 0.46 -3.25
N SER A 177 12.17 0.73 -2.01
CA SER A 177 11.24 -0.13 -1.27
C SER A 177 9.97 0.65 -0.95
N LEU A 178 8.81 0.17 -1.40
CA LEU A 178 7.56 0.94 -1.43
C LEU A 178 6.59 0.66 -0.27
N GLY A 179 7.04 -0.08 0.74
CA GLY A 179 6.24 -0.36 1.94
C GLY A 179 4.97 -1.16 1.64
N LEU A 180 3.89 -0.82 2.33
CA LEU A 180 2.60 -1.51 2.26
C LEU A 180 1.82 -1.19 0.96
N SER A 181 1.86 0.05 0.49
CA SER A 181 1.04 0.48 -0.64
C SER A 181 1.59 1.73 -1.32
N LEU A 182 1.74 1.70 -2.64
CA LEU A 182 2.02 2.88 -3.45
C LEU A 182 0.93 3.04 -4.52
N THR A 183 0.27 4.21 -4.53
CA THR A 183 -0.91 4.45 -5.37
C THR A 183 -0.84 5.76 -6.15
N SER A 184 -1.45 5.79 -7.33
CA SER A 184 -1.60 6.97 -8.18
C SER A 184 -3.00 7.00 -8.80
N GLU A 185 -3.60 8.19 -9.00
CA GLU A 185 -4.77 8.31 -9.89
C GLU A 185 -4.42 8.20 -11.37
N ARG A 186 -3.17 8.52 -11.70
CA ARG A 186 -2.59 8.52 -13.04
C ARG A 186 -1.67 7.32 -13.16
N SER A 187 -0.45 7.49 -13.65
CA SER A 187 0.47 6.37 -13.87
C SER A 187 1.47 6.15 -12.74
N ILE A 188 1.98 4.93 -12.63
CA ILE A 188 3.17 4.58 -11.85
C ILE A 188 4.21 4.06 -12.84
N SER A 189 5.36 4.72 -12.93
CA SER A 189 6.54 4.23 -13.64
C SER A 189 7.55 3.66 -12.66
N LEU A 190 7.87 2.37 -12.80
CA LEU A 190 8.79 1.66 -11.91
C LEU A 190 10.18 1.52 -12.55
N GLY A 191 11.20 1.69 -11.72
CA GLY A 191 12.58 1.29 -11.98
C GLY A 191 12.83 -0.18 -11.67
N ARG A 192 14.10 -0.59 -11.72
CA ARG A 192 14.56 -1.95 -11.45
C ARG A 192 14.81 -2.18 -9.97
N ARG A 193 14.75 -3.45 -9.53
CA ARG A 193 15.02 -3.86 -8.15
C ARG A 193 14.16 -3.12 -7.13
N VAL A 194 12.93 -2.75 -7.51
CA VAL A 194 11.96 -2.12 -6.63
C VAL A 194 11.18 -3.22 -5.92
N THR A 195 11.01 -3.11 -4.61
CA THR A 195 10.17 -4.03 -3.82
C THR A 195 8.87 -3.39 -3.38
N PHE A 196 7.76 -4.12 -3.43
CA PHE A 196 6.43 -3.61 -3.07
C PHE A 196 5.53 -4.71 -2.50
N LYS A 197 4.45 -4.31 -1.81
CA LYS A 197 3.33 -5.19 -1.42
C LYS A 197 2.09 -4.93 -2.26
N ARG A 198 1.82 -3.66 -2.54
CA ARG A 198 0.67 -3.24 -3.34
C ARG A 198 1.01 -2.03 -4.20
N LEU A 199 0.54 -2.09 -5.43
CA LEU A 199 0.57 -0.99 -6.39
C LEU A 199 -0.85 -0.73 -6.92
N PHE A 200 -1.17 0.52 -7.19
CA PHE A 200 -2.36 0.88 -7.95
C PHE A 200 -2.08 2.06 -8.87
N GLY A 201 -2.20 1.85 -10.18
CA GLY A 201 -1.98 2.88 -11.18
C GLY A 201 -2.78 2.61 -12.45
N LYS A 202 -2.98 3.67 -13.22
CA LYS A 202 -3.72 3.70 -14.48
C LYS A 202 -2.85 4.29 -15.59
N PRO A 203 -1.72 3.64 -15.96
CA PRO A 203 -1.30 2.28 -15.59
C PRO A 203 -0.07 2.21 -14.66
N VAL A 204 0.26 1.00 -14.19
CA VAL A 204 1.58 0.61 -13.67
C VAL A 204 2.46 0.15 -14.84
N ILE A 205 3.67 0.70 -14.93
CA ILE A 205 4.58 0.56 -16.07
C ILE A 205 5.97 0.14 -15.56
N LEU A 206 6.57 -0.87 -16.19
CA LEU A 206 7.98 -1.21 -16.00
C LEU A 206 8.64 -1.39 -17.37
N ALA A 207 9.62 -0.52 -17.69
CA ALA A 207 10.29 -0.40 -18.97
C ALA A 207 9.32 -0.32 -20.18
N SER A 208 9.04 0.88 -20.68
CA SER A 208 8.07 1.09 -21.76
C SER A 208 8.63 0.75 -23.15
N GLY A 209 8.69 -0.54 -23.48
CA GLY A 209 8.86 -1.04 -24.85
C GLY A 209 7.53 -1.26 -25.60
N PHE A 210 6.37 -1.03 -24.96
CA PHE A 210 5.05 -1.01 -25.61
C PHE A 210 4.92 0.24 -26.50
N SER A 211 5.74 0.34 -27.52
CA SER A 211 5.61 1.35 -28.57
C SER A 211 4.21 1.23 -29.19
N LYS A 212 3.53 2.37 -29.33
CA LYS A 212 2.27 2.56 -30.07
C LYS A 212 2.35 2.20 -31.58
N LYS A 213 3.38 1.46 -31.99
CA LYS A 213 3.55 0.88 -33.33
C LYS A 213 3.67 -0.64 -33.23
N ARG A 214 2.54 -1.34 -33.04
CA ARG A 214 2.38 -2.68 -33.62
C ARG A 214 1.31 -2.60 -34.68
N LYS A 215 1.75 -2.07 -35.83
CA LYS A 215 1.02 -2.11 -37.09
C LYS A 215 1.42 -3.42 -37.77
N ARG A 216 0.88 -4.54 -37.29
CA ARG A 216 0.80 -5.78 -38.05
C ARG A 216 -0.46 -6.50 -37.61
N GLU A 217 -1.36 -6.67 -38.57
CA GLU A 217 -2.42 -7.68 -38.57
C GLU A 217 -1.78 -9.07 -38.58
N GLU A 218 -1.00 -9.39 -37.54
CA GLU A 218 -0.56 -10.75 -37.27
C GLU A 218 -1.71 -11.43 -36.53
N ILE A 219 -2.14 -12.59 -37.03
CA ILE A 219 -3.14 -13.44 -36.39
C ILE A 219 -2.59 -13.77 -35.00
N ARG A 220 -3.11 -13.09 -33.98
CA ARG A 220 -2.77 -13.43 -32.60
C ARG A 220 -3.61 -14.62 -32.19
N ASN A 221 -3.00 -15.54 -31.45
CA ASN A 221 -3.76 -16.59 -30.82
C ASN A 221 -4.74 -15.97 -29.81
N GLU A 222 -5.98 -16.44 -29.78
CA GLU A 222 -7.00 -15.92 -28.87
C GLU A 222 -7.58 -17.05 -28.02
N ILE A 223 -7.65 -16.82 -26.71
CA ILE A 223 -8.41 -17.64 -25.77
C ILE A 223 -9.62 -16.83 -25.33
N ASN A 224 -10.80 -17.27 -25.76
CA ASN A 224 -12.07 -16.68 -25.36
C ASN A 224 -12.61 -17.40 -24.13
N GLY A 225 -12.67 -16.69 -23.00
CA GLY A 225 -13.08 -17.24 -21.71
C GLY A 225 -11.97 -17.22 -20.66
N SER A 226 -12.32 -17.61 -19.44
CA SER A 226 -11.38 -17.64 -18.33
C SER A 226 -10.60 -18.96 -18.30
N VAL A 227 -9.31 -18.87 -17.97
CA VAL A 227 -8.42 -20.01 -17.75
C VAL A 227 -8.36 -20.30 -16.27
N LYS A 228 -8.72 -21.52 -15.85
CA LYS A 228 -8.61 -21.97 -14.46
C LYS A 228 -7.85 -23.29 -14.40
N ILE A 229 -6.80 -23.33 -13.60
CA ILE A 229 -5.91 -24.51 -13.48
C ILE A 229 -5.58 -24.78 -12.00
N ASP A 230 -5.76 -26.02 -11.53
CA ASP A 230 -5.39 -26.43 -10.16
C ASP A 230 -3.87 -26.61 -9.99
N GLY A 231 -3.13 -26.66 -11.10
CA GLY A 231 -1.67 -26.70 -11.15
C GLY A 231 -1.02 -25.34 -11.44
N ARG A 232 0.08 -25.38 -12.20
CA ARG A 232 0.86 -24.20 -12.59
C ARG A 232 0.56 -23.82 -14.02
N ILE A 233 0.58 -22.52 -14.33
CA ILE A 233 0.46 -21.99 -15.71
C ILE A 233 1.83 -21.45 -16.11
N ASN A 234 2.38 -21.97 -17.20
CA ASN A 234 3.60 -21.43 -17.82
C ASN A 234 3.33 -21.19 -19.30
N LEU A 235 3.26 -19.93 -19.72
CA LEU A 235 3.11 -19.52 -21.11
C LEU A 235 4.33 -18.70 -21.54
N ASP A 236 4.99 -19.12 -22.62
CA ASP A 236 6.11 -18.42 -23.25
C ASP A 236 5.76 -18.27 -24.74
N MET A 237 5.39 -17.05 -25.15
CA MET A 237 4.73 -16.78 -26.43
C MET A 237 5.53 -15.79 -27.28
N GLU A 238 6.06 -16.27 -28.41
CA GLU A 238 6.69 -15.40 -29.42
C GLU A 238 5.66 -14.76 -30.37
N GLU A 239 4.64 -15.52 -30.80
CA GLU A 239 3.67 -15.13 -31.84
C GLU A 239 2.44 -14.34 -31.33
N GLY A 240 2.46 -13.89 -30.07
CA GLY A 240 1.37 -13.11 -29.50
C GLY A 240 0.17 -13.96 -29.03
N LEU A 241 -0.37 -13.63 -27.85
CA LEU A 241 -1.55 -14.29 -27.28
C LEU A 241 -2.46 -13.27 -26.59
N ILE A 242 -3.75 -13.30 -26.90
CA ILE A 242 -4.77 -12.52 -26.20
C ILE A 242 -5.66 -13.47 -25.40
N ILE A 243 -5.84 -13.18 -24.11
CA ILE A 243 -6.72 -13.91 -23.20
C ILE A 243 -7.90 -13.00 -22.86
N ASN A 244 -9.06 -13.28 -23.45
CA ASN A 244 -10.32 -12.58 -23.24
C ASN A 244 -11.06 -13.14 -22.03
N GLY A 245 -10.42 -13.08 -20.86
CA GLY A 245 -10.96 -13.60 -19.62
C GLY A 245 -9.96 -13.52 -18.48
N ASN A 246 -10.32 -14.12 -17.35
CA ASN A 246 -9.48 -14.14 -16.16
C ASN A 246 -8.53 -15.35 -16.18
N ILE A 247 -7.42 -15.25 -15.47
CA ILE A 247 -6.48 -16.35 -15.22
C ILE A 247 -6.50 -16.67 -13.73
N PHE A 248 -6.81 -17.92 -13.40
CA PHE A 248 -6.80 -18.42 -12.03
C PHE A 248 -5.91 -19.66 -11.94
N ALA A 249 -4.98 -19.67 -11.00
CA ALA A 249 -4.19 -20.86 -10.69
C ALA A 249 -4.02 -21.08 -9.18
N GLU A 250 -4.09 -22.34 -8.74
CA GLU A 250 -3.65 -22.71 -7.37
C GLU A 250 -2.12 -22.77 -7.29
N GLY A 251 -1.44 -23.01 -8.42
CA GLY A 251 0.01 -22.93 -8.55
C GLY A 251 0.52 -21.59 -9.07
N ASP A 252 1.80 -21.56 -9.45
CA ASP A 252 2.45 -20.37 -10.01
C ASP A 252 1.86 -20.02 -11.40
N VAL A 253 1.79 -18.73 -11.72
CA VAL A 253 1.46 -18.21 -13.06
C VAL A 253 2.68 -17.49 -13.62
N SER A 254 3.26 -18.04 -14.69
CA SER A 254 4.38 -17.43 -15.41
C SER A 254 3.96 -17.11 -16.84
N LEU A 255 3.95 -15.84 -17.19
CA LEU A 255 3.60 -15.33 -18.51
C LEU A 255 4.80 -14.59 -19.09
N ARG A 256 5.26 -15.03 -20.25
CA ARG A 256 6.41 -14.47 -20.95
C ARG A 256 6.11 -14.24 -22.43
N GLY A 257 6.61 -13.13 -22.97
CA GLY A 257 6.44 -12.76 -24.37
C GLY A 257 5.25 -11.84 -24.60
N ASP A 258 4.76 -11.74 -25.83
CA ASP A 258 3.70 -10.79 -26.22
C ASP A 258 2.31 -11.28 -25.79
N ILE A 259 2.03 -11.21 -24.48
CA ILE A 259 0.77 -11.69 -23.90
C ILE A 259 -0.07 -10.52 -23.43
N GLU A 260 -1.34 -10.52 -23.82
CA GLU A 260 -2.35 -9.56 -23.39
C GLU A 260 -3.47 -10.27 -22.63
N VAL A 261 -3.77 -9.81 -21.42
CA VAL A 261 -4.83 -10.37 -20.57
C VAL A 261 -5.89 -9.31 -20.31
N ASN A 262 -7.11 -9.54 -20.79
CA ASN A 262 -8.23 -8.60 -20.66
C ASN A 262 -9.05 -8.82 -19.38
N GLY A 263 -8.63 -9.74 -18.52
CA GLY A 263 -9.21 -10.03 -17.21
C GLY A 263 -8.22 -9.88 -16.06
N ASP A 264 -8.61 -10.42 -14.92
CA ASP A 264 -7.80 -10.47 -13.71
C ASP A 264 -6.86 -11.68 -13.73
N ILE A 265 -5.72 -11.56 -13.06
CA ILE A 265 -4.80 -12.68 -12.81
C ILE A 265 -4.75 -12.94 -11.32
N PHE A 266 -5.04 -14.17 -10.92
CA PHE A 266 -4.98 -14.63 -9.55
C PHE A 266 -4.18 -15.93 -9.45
N SER A 267 -3.24 -15.96 -8.50
CA SER A 267 -2.48 -17.14 -8.12
C SER A 267 -2.40 -17.26 -6.60
N GLN A 268 -2.62 -18.46 -6.06
CA GLN A 268 -2.35 -18.75 -4.64
C GLN A 268 -0.84 -18.83 -4.34
N ARG A 269 0.01 -18.78 -5.37
CA ARG A 269 1.47 -18.77 -5.22
C ARG A 269 2.05 -17.51 -5.86
N LYS A 270 2.94 -17.64 -6.84
CA LYS A 270 3.62 -16.49 -7.46
C LYS A 270 3.04 -16.17 -8.82
N VAL A 271 2.97 -14.86 -9.13
CA VAL A 271 2.75 -14.36 -10.50
C VAL A 271 4.05 -13.78 -11.03
N ILE A 272 4.50 -14.25 -12.19
CA ILE A 272 5.74 -13.82 -12.86
C ILE A 272 5.38 -13.34 -14.26
N LEU A 273 5.66 -12.07 -14.56
CA LEU A 273 5.30 -11.43 -15.82
C LEU A 273 6.53 -10.87 -16.53
N ASP A 274 6.62 -11.08 -17.85
CA ASP A 274 7.70 -10.56 -18.70
C ASP A 274 7.17 -10.29 -20.12
N GLY A 275 7.01 -9.04 -20.54
CA GLY A 275 6.40 -8.69 -21.83
C GLY A 275 4.88 -8.58 -21.84
N VAL A 276 4.24 -8.53 -20.67
CA VAL A 276 2.79 -8.73 -20.52
C VAL A 276 2.03 -7.40 -20.38
N LYS A 277 0.93 -7.27 -21.12
CA LYS A 277 -0.09 -6.23 -20.93
C LYS A 277 -1.32 -6.81 -20.21
N ILE A 278 -1.81 -6.13 -19.19
CA ILE A 278 -3.03 -6.50 -18.46
C ILE A 278 -4.00 -5.33 -18.40
N GLY A 279 -5.18 -5.53 -18.96
CA GLY A 279 -6.26 -4.54 -19.02
C GLY A 279 -5.99 -3.39 -20.00
N ASP A 280 -6.91 -2.43 -19.96
CA ASP A 280 -6.94 -1.24 -20.81
C ASP A 280 -7.30 0.01 -20.02
N GLU A 281 -7.11 1.17 -20.63
CA GLU A 281 -7.57 2.44 -20.07
C GLU A 281 -9.08 2.38 -19.77
N GLY A 282 -9.45 2.86 -18.57
CA GLY A 282 -10.83 2.83 -18.07
C GLY A 282 -11.29 1.51 -17.47
N LYS A 283 -10.56 0.40 -17.65
CA LYS A 283 -10.90 -0.91 -17.06
C LYS A 283 -9.84 -1.33 -16.04
N ILE A 284 -10.17 -1.23 -14.76
CA ILE A 284 -9.28 -1.66 -13.68
C ILE A 284 -9.26 -3.19 -13.62
N LYS A 285 -8.05 -3.75 -13.62
CA LYS A 285 -7.78 -5.18 -13.45
C LYS A 285 -6.90 -5.41 -12.23
N SER A 286 -6.93 -6.65 -11.74
CA SER A 286 -6.21 -7.09 -10.56
C SER A 286 -5.19 -8.16 -10.94
N VAL A 287 -3.97 -7.98 -10.46
CA VAL A 287 -2.90 -8.98 -10.52
C VAL A 287 -2.54 -9.35 -9.09
N ILE A 288 -2.86 -10.58 -8.70
CA ILE A 288 -2.72 -11.05 -7.32
C ILE A 288 -1.90 -12.34 -7.32
N GLY A 289 -0.76 -12.31 -6.64
CA GLY A 289 -0.01 -13.51 -6.29
C GLY A 289 0.16 -13.57 -4.78
N ALA A 290 -0.43 -14.56 -4.11
CA ALA A 290 -0.43 -14.59 -2.64
C ALA A 290 1.00 -14.65 -2.07
N GLU A 291 1.86 -15.53 -2.60
CA GLU A 291 3.25 -15.68 -2.14
C GLU A 291 4.24 -14.68 -2.78
N GLY A 292 3.89 -14.05 -3.90
CA GLY A 292 4.77 -13.07 -4.54
C GLY A 292 4.33 -12.61 -5.93
N VAL A 293 4.87 -11.47 -6.36
CA VAL A 293 4.71 -10.98 -7.74
C VAL A 293 6.08 -10.55 -8.27
N VAL A 294 6.45 -10.99 -9.47
CA VAL A 294 7.70 -10.61 -10.13
C VAL A 294 7.36 -9.96 -11.46
N LEU A 295 7.73 -8.68 -11.61
CA LEU A 295 7.59 -7.92 -12.84
C LEU A 295 8.97 -7.81 -13.48
N LYS A 296 9.13 -8.34 -14.69
CA LYS A 296 10.39 -8.29 -15.43
C LYS A 296 10.38 -7.16 -16.46
N SER A 297 10.66 -7.44 -17.72
CA SER A 297 10.72 -6.39 -18.74
C SER A 297 9.34 -6.12 -19.32
N ASN A 298 9.14 -4.91 -19.86
CA ASN A 298 7.97 -4.55 -20.67
C ASN A 298 6.65 -4.97 -20.01
N ILE A 299 6.30 -4.34 -18.88
CA ILE A 299 5.03 -4.57 -18.18
C ILE A 299 4.13 -3.33 -18.27
N LEU A 300 2.85 -3.57 -18.57
CA LEU A 300 1.80 -2.56 -18.58
C LEU A 300 0.55 -3.12 -17.91
N ILE A 301 0.20 -2.63 -16.73
CA ILE A 301 -0.94 -3.12 -15.96
C ILE A 301 -1.88 -1.95 -15.64
N TYR A 302 -3.12 -2.01 -16.12
CA TYR A 302 -4.15 -1.05 -15.76
C TYR A 302 -4.87 -1.51 -14.49
N GLY A 303 -4.46 -1.01 -13.33
CA GLY A 303 -5.12 -1.27 -12.07
C GLY A 303 -4.18 -1.69 -10.95
N GLN A 304 -4.58 -2.75 -10.25
CA GLN A 304 -3.99 -3.17 -8.99
C GLN A 304 -3.00 -4.32 -9.16
N VAL A 305 -1.86 -4.23 -8.47
CA VAL A 305 -0.94 -5.34 -8.26
C VAL A 305 -0.82 -5.58 -6.76
N LEU A 306 -1.02 -6.81 -6.29
CA LEU A 306 -1.08 -7.15 -4.87
C LEU A 306 -0.38 -8.48 -4.58
N THR A 307 0.29 -8.54 -3.43
CA THR A 307 0.82 -9.77 -2.86
C THR A 307 0.89 -9.70 -1.33
N GLU A 308 0.70 -10.85 -0.67
CA GLU A 308 0.96 -10.99 0.78
C GLU A 308 2.46 -11.25 1.04
N GLY A 309 3.10 -11.97 0.12
CA GLY A 309 4.55 -12.13 0.02
C GLY A 309 5.26 -10.89 -0.55
N ILE A 310 6.30 -11.06 -1.35
CA ILE A 310 7.11 -9.92 -1.83
C ILE A 310 6.86 -9.69 -3.32
N GLY A 311 6.51 -8.46 -3.67
CA GLY A 311 6.49 -7.95 -5.02
C GLY A 311 7.87 -7.39 -5.38
N LYS A 312 8.40 -7.71 -6.56
CA LYS A 312 9.68 -7.17 -7.02
C LYS A 312 9.71 -6.86 -8.52
N THR A 313 10.52 -5.87 -8.89
CA THR A 313 10.91 -5.61 -10.28
C THR A 313 12.33 -6.10 -10.56
N GLU A 314 12.60 -6.61 -11.77
CA GLU A 314 13.93 -7.08 -12.22
C GLU A 314 14.57 -6.16 -13.26
#